data_AF-A0A2J7ZHF1-F1
#
_entry.id   AF-A0A2J7ZHF1-F1
#
_cell.length_a   1.000
_cell.length_b   1.000
_cell.length_c   1.000
_cell.angle_alpha   90.00
_cell.angle_beta   90.00
_cell.angle_gamma   90.00
#
_symmetry.space_group_name_H-M   'P 1'
#
loop_
_entity.id
_entity.type
_entity.pdbx_description
1 polymer ?
#
loop_
_entity_poly.entity_id
_entity_poly.type
_entity_poly.pdbx_seq_one_letter_code
_entity_poly.pdbx_strand_id
1 'polypeptide(L)'
;PPPSARPPRSAIKDDGSPLRWPDLRVGREVALYRRSYTLLVADAFSRVFYAEQGQEQPPDRAFPEGPFDQRKALDASRSRAAAAPPARSGPAFTGHPPLPNDDADPANDDARRHSPRGANAVFRVCAVQRSAGAEARDTAVLRFYAAWDNTAVTFGEVLGFSLLYHVEDGTVEVREVHARNSGRDPFPLLLSRGRLPKTLPPVYGRPMSPRSRRLLALEYYDWRDLCLGASVNVYGRSLLLYDCDEATRLWLRQNVPGISEHQLRPIDVDFDPLGPKRPPMAIPPHTSGFGSEEDSLQNVLHLVPRPPPKPYADYLLNWNKVLRFEAAMAPLGPGRSLVGPHDAERRFIVNFHLLDCTLSVWEPKRKNSGMEQGTFLERTRVPHPATGLPYAETDMQ
;
A
#
# COMPACT_ATOMS: atom_id res chain seq x y z
N PRO A 1 -14.37 -5.52 -42.03
CA PRO A 1 -13.09 -6.25 -42.21
C PRO A 1 -12.69 -6.92 -40.88
N PRO A 2 -12.52 -8.26 -40.83
CA PRO A 2 -12.06 -8.89 -39.60
C PRO A 2 -10.64 -8.41 -39.29
N PRO A 3 -10.24 -8.33 -38.01
CA PRO A 3 -8.89 -7.93 -37.64
C PRO A 3 -7.91 -8.94 -38.26
N SER A 4 -6.99 -8.43 -39.08
CA SER A 4 -5.89 -9.21 -39.64
C SER A 4 -5.12 -9.88 -38.50
N ALA A 5 -5.25 -11.20 -38.37
CA ALA A 5 -4.43 -11.97 -37.46
C ALA A 5 -2.96 -11.71 -37.79
N ARG A 6 -2.24 -11.05 -36.88
CA ARG A 6 -0.78 -10.91 -37.00
C ARG A 6 -0.19 -12.32 -37.13
N PRO A 7 0.68 -12.59 -38.12
CA PRO A 7 1.30 -13.90 -38.23
C PRO A 7 2.08 -14.21 -36.95
N PRO A 8 2.13 -15.47 -36.49
CA PRO A 8 2.91 -15.84 -35.32
C PRO A 8 4.36 -15.41 -35.55
N ARG A 9 4.94 -14.71 -34.57
CA ARG A 9 6.35 -14.32 -34.56
C ARG A 9 7.21 -15.58 -34.42
N SER A 10 7.47 -16.29 -35.51
CA SER A 10 8.41 -17.41 -35.52
C SER A 10 9.84 -16.88 -35.45
N ALA A 11 10.71 -17.57 -34.69
CA ALA A 11 12.14 -17.34 -34.77
C ALA A 11 12.62 -17.74 -36.17
N ILE A 12 13.45 -16.90 -36.79
CA ILE A 12 13.95 -17.06 -38.16
C ILE A 12 15.44 -17.35 -38.08
N LYS A 13 15.93 -18.32 -38.87
CA LYS A 13 17.36 -18.61 -39.05
C LYS A 13 18.03 -17.50 -39.87
N ASP A 14 19.37 -17.50 -39.91
CA ASP A 14 20.11 -16.55 -40.76
C ASP A 14 19.78 -16.68 -42.25
N ASP A 15 19.37 -17.88 -42.70
CA ASP A 15 18.93 -18.17 -44.08
C ASP A 15 17.49 -17.72 -44.39
N GLY A 16 16.80 -17.06 -43.46
CA GLY A 16 15.42 -16.58 -43.65
C GLY A 16 14.32 -17.64 -43.48
N SER A 17 14.68 -18.92 -43.25
CA SER A 17 13.72 -19.99 -42.95
C SER A 17 13.32 -20.01 -41.46
N PRO A 18 12.09 -20.47 -41.11
CA PRO A 18 11.67 -20.54 -39.71
C PRO A 18 12.46 -21.62 -38.97
N LEU A 19 12.92 -21.29 -37.76
CA LEU A 19 13.60 -22.20 -36.84
C LEU A 19 12.62 -23.26 -36.35
N ARG A 20 13.01 -24.54 -36.47
CA ARG A 20 12.20 -25.67 -36.00
C ARG A 20 12.97 -26.45 -34.92
N TRP A 21 12.24 -27.25 -34.16
CA TRP A 21 12.84 -28.08 -33.11
C TRP A 21 14.01 -28.97 -33.59
N PRO A 22 14.08 -29.53 -34.82
CA PRO A 22 15.24 -30.33 -35.23
C PRO A 22 16.56 -29.54 -35.28
N ASP A 23 16.48 -28.21 -35.36
CA ASP A 23 17.64 -27.33 -35.44
C ASP A 23 18.28 -27.05 -34.06
N LEU A 24 17.55 -27.31 -32.97
CA LEU A 24 17.98 -27.08 -31.60
C LEU A 24 18.62 -28.34 -31.02
N ARG A 25 19.96 -28.38 -30.99
CA ARG A 25 20.72 -29.50 -30.41
C ARG A 25 21.74 -29.03 -29.40
N VAL A 26 21.86 -29.77 -28.29
CA VAL A 26 22.89 -29.53 -27.28
C VAL A 26 24.28 -29.62 -27.93
N GLY A 27 25.11 -28.59 -27.72
CA GLY A 27 26.43 -28.42 -28.31
C GLY A 27 26.46 -27.66 -29.63
N ARG A 28 25.30 -27.34 -30.23
CA ARG A 28 25.20 -26.55 -31.47
C ARG A 28 24.92 -25.08 -31.14
N GLU A 29 25.41 -24.20 -32.01
CA GLU A 29 25.13 -22.77 -31.96
C GLU A 29 23.85 -22.43 -32.73
N VAL A 30 23.01 -21.58 -32.13
CA VAL A 30 21.78 -21.08 -32.72
C VAL A 30 21.83 -19.56 -32.75
N ALA A 31 21.70 -18.99 -33.93
CA ALA A 31 21.62 -17.54 -34.11
C ALA A 31 20.16 -17.06 -33.92
N LEU A 32 19.94 -16.17 -32.97
CA LEU A 32 18.66 -15.54 -32.70
C LEU A 32 18.87 -14.03 -32.59
N TYR A 33 18.15 -13.24 -33.39
CA TYR A 33 18.21 -11.77 -33.35
C TYR A 33 19.65 -11.20 -33.38
N ARG A 34 20.48 -11.70 -34.31
CA ARG A 34 21.90 -11.30 -34.49
C ARG A 34 22.81 -11.60 -33.29
N ARG A 35 22.45 -12.58 -32.45
CA ARG A 35 23.30 -13.12 -31.39
C ARG A 35 23.39 -14.63 -31.53
N SER A 36 24.57 -15.19 -31.37
CA SER A 36 24.80 -16.63 -31.32
C SER A 36 24.69 -17.15 -29.89
N TYR A 37 23.93 -18.23 -29.71
CA TYR A 37 23.77 -18.91 -28.44
C TYR A 37 24.21 -20.37 -28.59
N THR A 38 25.15 -20.82 -27.78
CA THR A 38 25.51 -22.25 -27.70
C THR A 38 24.57 -22.94 -26.71
N LEU A 39 23.85 -23.95 -27.16
CA LEU A 39 22.99 -24.75 -26.28
C LEU A 39 23.86 -25.71 -25.46
N LEU A 40 23.83 -25.62 -24.12
CA LEU A 40 24.73 -26.41 -23.27
C LEU A 40 24.02 -27.54 -22.53
N VAL A 41 22.77 -27.33 -22.11
CA VAL A 41 21.99 -28.27 -21.32
C VAL A 41 20.58 -28.35 -21.90
N ALA A 42 20.00 -29.55 -21.90
CA ALA A 42 18.58 -29.76 -22.20
C ALA A 42 17.88 -30.35 -20.98
N ASP A 43 16.69 -29.86 -20.67
CA ASP A 43 15.85 -30.35 -19.59
C ASP A 43 15.34 -31.78 -19.87
N ALA A 44 14.90 -32.46 -18.80
CA ALA A 44 14.48 -33.85 -18.87
C ALA A 44 13.31 -34.08 -19.84
N PHE A 45 12.35 -33.16 -19.89
CA PHE A 45 11.21 -33.26 -20.80
C PHE A 45 11.65 -33.16 -22.26
N SER A 46 12.49 -32.16 -22.60
CA SER A 46 13.04 -32.05 -23.96
C SER A 46 13.80 -33.31 -24.36
N ARG A 47 14.60 -33.90 -23.48
CA ARG A 47 15.33 -35.14 -23.81
C ARG A 47 14.40 -36.30 -24.22
N VAL A 48 13.30 -36.49 -23.50
CA VAL A 48 12.28 -37.51 -23.83
C VAL A 48 11.60 -37.19 -25.16
N PHE A 49 11.16 -35.95 -25.37
CA PHE A 49 10.53 -35.52 -26.62
C PHE A 49 11.42 -35.76 -27.85
N TYR A 50 12.71 -35.43 -27.77
CA TYR A 50 13.65 -35.63 -28.87
C TYR A 50 13.96 -37.12 -29.12
N ALA A 51 13.96 -37.95 -28.07
CA ALA A 51 14.11 -39.41 -28.20
C ALA A 51 12.90 -40.04 -28.90
N GLU A 52 11.67 -39.65 -28.55
CA GLU A 52 10.44 -40.13 -29.18
C GLU A 52 10.37 -39.77 -30.68
N GLN A 53 10.92 -38.63 -31.08
CA GLN A 53 10.99 -38.19 -32.48
C GLN A 53 12.21 -38.75 -33.24
N GLY A 54 12.96 -39.69 -32.64
CA GLY A 54 14.10 -40.36 -33.27
C GLY A 54 15.37 -39.51 -33.40
N GLN A 55 15.50 -38.42 -32.63
CA GLN A 55 16.64 -37.49 -32.66
C GLN A 55 17.18 -37.20 -31.26
N GLU A 56 17.80 -38.19 -30.60
CA GLU A 56 18.33 -38.04 -29.25
C GLU A 56 19.31 -36.86 -29.08
N GLN A 57 19.19 -36.17 -27.94
CA GLN A 57 20.02 -35.02 -27.58
C GLN A 57 21.37 -35.47 -26.97
N PRO A 58 22.50 -34.86 -27.39
CA PRO A 58 23.82 -35.10 -26.79
C PRO A 58 23.88 -34.86 -25.26
N PRO A 59 24.91 -35.37 -24.56
CA PRO A 59 25.09 -35.13 -23.12
C PRO A 59 25.33 -33.64 -22.81
N ASP A 60 25.01 -33.25 -21.57
CA ASP A 60 25.16 -31.86 -21.08
C ASP A 60 26.62 -31.40 -21.11
N ARG A 61 26.82 -30.12 -21.41
CA ARG A 61 28.13 -29.45 -21.37
C ARG A 61 28.16 -28.44 -20.23
N ALA A 62 29.32 -28.35 -19.57
CA ALA A 62 29.54 -27.35 -18.53
C ALA A 62 29.52 -25.93 -19.11
N PHE A 63 29.02 -24.99 -18.30
CA PHE A 63 29.14 -23.57 -18.63
C PHE A 63 30.62 -23.15 -18.60
N PRO A 64 31.07 -22.32 -19.55
CA PRO A 64 32.43 -21.79 -19.52
C PRO A 64 32.60 -20.90 -18.28
N GLU A 65 33.67 -21.10 -17.52
CA GLU A 65 33.96 -20.30 -16.33
C GLU A 65 34.25 -18.84 -16.72
N GLY A 66 33.48 -17.92 -16.15
CA GLY A 66 33.63 -16.49 -16.39
C GLY A 66 34.66 -15.82 -15.46
N PRO A 67 35.15 -14.62 -15.81
CA PRO A 67 36.02 -13.83 -14.94
C PRO A 67 35.38 -13.50 -13.58
N PHE A 68 34.05 -13.47 -13.51
CA PHE A 68 33.30 -13.26 -12.27
C PHE A 68 33.41 -14.44 -11.30
N ASP A 69 33.26 -15.67 -11.79
CA ASP A 69 33.35 -16.88 -10.98
C ASP A 69 34.77 -17.07 -10.44
N GLN A 70 35.78 -16.75 -11.26
CA GLN A 70 37.19 -16.72 -10.86
C GLN A 70 37.42 -15.71 -9.72
N ARG A 71 36.84 -14.51 -9.81
CA ARG A 71 36.95 -13.48 -8.77
C ARG A 71 36.26 -13.91 -7.46
N LYS A 72 35.08 -14.50 -7.55
CA LYS A 72 34.35 -15.03 -6.40
C LYS A 72 35.14 -16.16 -5.70
N ALA A 73 35.79 -17.04 -6.46
CA ALA A 73 36.64 -18.09 -5.93
C ALA A 73 37.90 -17.53 -5.23
N LEU A 74 38.51 -16.47 -5.78
CA LEU A 74 39.63 -15.74 -5.17
C LEU A 74 39.23 -15.02 -3.87
N ASP A 75 38.06 -14.39 -3.83
CA ASP A 75 37.58 -13.73 -2.61
C ASP A 75 37.20 -14.75 -1.52
N ALA A 76 36.66 -15.90 -1.92
CA ALA A 76 36.40 -17.03 -1.02
C ALA A 76 37.70 -17.66 -0.46
N SER A 77 38.77 -17.72 -1.26
CA SER A 77 40.06 -18.22 -0.78
C SER A 77 40.77 -17.21 0.14
N ARG A 78 40.69 -15.91 -0.17
CA ARG A 78 41.20 -14.83 0.71
C ARG A 78 40.50 -14.79 2.05
N SER A 79 39.18 -14.95 2.08
CA SER A 79 38.41 -14.99 3.33
C SER A 79 38.74 -16.23 4.17
N ARG A 80 38.98 -17.39 3.55
CA ARG A 80 39.50 -18.59 4.25
C ARG A 80 40.92 -18.39 4.78
N ALA A 81 41.80 -17.73 4.03
CA ALA A 81 43.16 -17.41 4.46
C ALA A 81 43.19 -16.39 5.62
N ALA A 82 42.29 -15.41 5.62
CA ALA A 82 42.15 -14.43 6.70
C ALA A 82 41.58 -15.02 8.00
N ALA A 83 40.87 -16.15 7.91
CA ALA A 83 40.34 -16.87 9.07
C ALA A 83 41.35 -17.82 9.74
N ALA A 84 42.53 -18.02 9.15
CA ALA A 84 43.59 -18.83 9.77
C ALA A 84 44.36 -17.99 10.82
N PRO A 85 44.49 -18.46 12.08
CA PRO A 85 45.18 -17.70 13.12
C PRO A 85 46.69 -17.60 12.80
N PRO A 86 47.33 -16.43 13.01
CA PRO A 86 48.76 -16.28 12.76
C PRO A 86 49.57 -17.14 13.75
N ALA A 87 50.57 -17.84 13.24
CA ALA A 87 51.55 -18.56 14.05
C ALA A 87 52.33 -17.55 14.90
N ARG A 88 52.16 -17.62 16.22
CA ARG A 88 52.80 -16.72 17.19
C ARG A 88 54.27 -17.13 17.34
N SER A 89 55.19 -16.44 16.65
CA SER A 89 56.62 -16.46 16.95
C SER A 89 57.06 -15.07 17.42
N GLY A 90 57.29 -14.94 18.72
CA GLY A 90 57.85 -13.73 19.35
C GLY A 90 58.38 -14.07 20.74
N PRO A 91 59.51 -13.48 21.18
CA PRO A 91 60.21 -13.92 22.37
C PRO A 91 59.50 -13.48 23.66
N ALA A 92 59.65 -14.29 24.71
CA ALA A 92 59.04 -14.10 26.01
C ALA A 92 59.63 -12.86 26.73
N PHE A 93 58.77 -11.88 27.02
CA PHE A 93 59.09 -10.76 27.91
C PHE A 93 58.70 -11.14 29.35
N THR A 94 59.68 -11.13 30.25
CA THR A 94 59.53 -11.35 31.69
C THR A 94 59.29 -10.01 32.39
N GLY A 95 58.28 -9.91 33.25
CA GLY A 95 58.17 -8.78 34.17
C GLY A 95 56.76 -8.47 34.69
N HIS A 96 56.38 -9.13 35.78
CA HIS A 96 55.71 -8.63 37.01
C HIS A 96 54.86 -9.74 37.67
N PRO A 97 54.98 -9.95 38.99
CA PRO A 97 54.11 -10.87 39.71
C PRO A 97 52.70 -10.26 39.83
N PRO A 98 51.62 -11.05 39.68
CA PRO A 98 50.26 -10.55 39.85
C PRO A 98 49.98 -10.30 41.34
N LEU A 99 49.24 -9.23 41.62
CA LEU A 99 48.74 -8.88 42.95
C LEU A 99 47.82 -10.00 43.51
N PRO A 100 47.69 -10.11 44.86
CA PRO A 100 46.85 -11.13 45.48
C PRO A 100 45.39 -10.92 45.10
N ASN A 101 44.75 -11.96 44.57
CA ASN A 101 43.31 -11.95 44.37
C ASN A 101 42.64 -12.13 45.74
N ASP A 102 42.05 -11.08 46.27
CA ASP A 102 41.01 -11.21 47.28
C ASP A 102 39.72 -11.72 46.61
N ASP A 103 39.02 -12.61 47.34
CA ASP A 103 37.70 -13.19 47.06
C ASP A 103 37.64 -14.47 46.21
N ALA A 104 38.05 -15.56 46.86
CA ALA A 104 37.65 -16.93 46.53
C ALA A 104 36.25 -17.24 47.09
N ASP A 105 35.20 -17.00 46.29
CA ASP A 105 33.89 -17.61 46.51
C ASP A 105 33.93 -19.10 46.07
N PRO A 106 33.79 -20.07 46.97
CA PRO A 106 33.97 -21.50 46.65
C PRO A 106 32.86 -22.07 45.74
N ALA A 107 31.75 -21.36 45.54
CA ALA A 107 30.63 -21.80 44.71
C ALA A 107 30.78 -21.48 43.20
N ASN A 108 31.72 -20.60 42.83
CA ASN A 108 31.94 -20.19 41.43
C ASN A 108 33.15 -20.87 40.77
N ASP A 109 33.91 -21.64 41.55
CA ASP A 109 35.15 -22.24 41.09
C ASP A 109 34.91 -23.50 40.23
N ASP A 110 33.80 -24.21 40.44
CA ASP A 110 33.38 -25.32 39.57
C ASP A 110 32.95 -24.85 38.17
N ALA A 111 32.31 -23.68 38.04
CA ALA A 111 31.92 -23.13 36.74
C ALA A 111 33.13 -22.64 35.92
N ARG A 112 34.19 -22.16 36.59
CA ARG A 112 35.42 -21.70 35.93
C ARG A 112 36.36 -22.85 35.56
N ARG A 113 36.39 -23.94 36.33
CA ARG A 113 37.17 -25.15 36.02
C ARG A 113 36.64 -25.93 34.82
N HIS A 114 35.36 -25.81 34.51
CA HIS A 114 34.72 -26.49 33.37
C HIS A 114 34.56 -25.62 32.12
N SER A 115 35.00 -24.35 32.14
CA SER A 115 34.98 -23.51 30.94
C SER A 115 36.13 -23.92 30.02
N PRO A 116 35.87 -24.43 28.80
CA PRO A 116 36.95 -24.80 27.90
C PRO A 116 37.77 -23.55 27.54
N ARG A 117 39.09 -23.64 27.63
CA ARG A 117 40.01 -22.61 27.14
C ARG A 117 40.60 -23.04 25.81
N GLY A 118 40.47 -22.21 24.77
CA GLY A 118 41.00 -22.45 23.43
C GLY A 118 40.09 -21.86 22.35
N ALA A 119 40.60 -21.69 21.12
CA ALA A 119 39.85 -21.11 19.98
C ALA A 119 38.54 -21.85 19.66
N ASN A 120 38.41 -23.11 20.08
CA ASN A 120 37.23 -23.95 19.87
C ASN A 120 36.22 -23.92 21.04
N ALA A 121 36.50 -23.16 22.11
CA ALA A 121 35.60 -23.01 23.25
C ALA A 121 34.31 -22.24 22.90
N VAL A 122 34.35 -21.39 21.87
CA VAL A 122 33.20 -20.61 21.40
C VAL A 122 32.11 -21.50 20.79
N PHE A 123 32.46 -22.70 20.33
CA PHE A 123 31.54 -23.59 19.60
C PHE A 123 31.08 -24.83 20.37
N ARG A 124 31.51 -25.02 21.63
CA ARG A 124 30.81 -25.98 22.50
C ARG A 124 29.53 -25.33 22.99
N VAL A 125 28.54 -25.42 22.12
CA VAL A 125 27.11 -25.32 22.38
C VAL A 125 26.86 -25.65 23.84
N CYS A 126 26.51 -24.64 24.64
CA CYS A 126 25.67 -24.87 25.80
C CYS A 126 24.47 -25.63 25.25
N ALA A 127 24.43 -26.95 25.48
CA ALA A 127 23.22 -27.72 25.31
C ALA A 127 22.25 -27.21 26.38
N VAL A 128 21.64 -26.06 26.10
CA VAL A 128 20.53 -25.54 26.88
C VAL A 128 19.46 -26.61 26.73
N GLN A 129 19.14 -27.30 27.82
CA GLN A 129 18.02 -28.21 27.88
C GLN A 129 16.75 -27.36 27.65
N ARG A 130 16.37 -27.21 26.38
CA ARG A 130 15.16 -26.51 25.98
C ARG A 130 14.00 -27.44 26.30
N SER A 131 13.17 -27.03 27.26
CA SER A 131 11.89 -27.70 27.52
C SER A 131 11.00 -27.62 26.27
N ALA A 132 10.18 -28.63 25.98
CA ALA A 132 9.28 -28.66 24.81
C ALA A 132 8.35 -27.43 24.69
N GLY A 133 8.02 -26.75 25.79
CA GLY A 133 7.29 -25.47 25.77
C GLY A 133 8.07 -24.28 25.21
N ALA A 134 9.40 -24.38 25.10
CA ALA A 134 10.28 -23.38 24.48
C ALA A 134 10.30 -23.52 22.95
N GLU A 135 10.15 -24.73 22.40
CA GLU A 135 10.15 -24.96 20.94
C GLU A 135 8.93 -24.32 20.25
N ALA A 136 7.76 -24.32 20.90
CA ALA A 136 6.56 -23.64 20.40
C ALA A 136 6.66 -22.10 20.47
N ARG A 137 7.57 -21.57 21.29
CA ARG A 137 7.83 -20.12 21.46
C ARG A 137 9.01 -19.62 20.61
N ASP A 138 9.86 -20.51 20.12
CA ASP A 138 11.13 -20.22 19.44
C ASP A 138 10.95 -19.43 18.14
N THR A 139 9.78 -19.51 17.48
CA THR A 139 9.51 -18.83 16.20
C THR A 139 8.53 -17.66 16.30
N ALA A 140 7.96 -17.41 17.48
CA ALA A 140 6.95 -16.38 17.65
C ALA A 140 7.57 -14.98 17.77
N VAL A 141 7.28 -14.13 16.79
CA VAL A 141 7.64 -12.71 16.79
C VAL A 141 6.37 -11.88 16.78
N LEU A 142 6.19 -11.07 17.81
CA LEU A 142 5.06 -10.15 17.91
C LEU A 142 5.47 -8.81 17.31
N ARG A 143 4.71 -8.34 16.33
CA ARG A 143 4.96 -7.08 15.63
C ARG A 143 3.88 -6.07 15.99
N PHE A 144 4.31 -4.99 16.61
CA PHE A 144 3.48 -3.83 16.92
C PHE A 144 3.90 -2.64 16.04
N TYR A 145 2.92 -1.84 15.66
CA TYR A 145 3.13 -0.53 15.06
C TYR A 145 3.03 0.51 16.15
N ALA A 146 4.04 1.37 16.20
CA ALA A 146 4.21 2.34 17.26
C ALA A 146 4.38 3.74 16.68
N ALA A 147 3.82 4.74 17.33
CA ALA A 147 3.97 6.14 16.99
C ALA A 147 4.77 6.84 18.08
N TRP A 148 5.75 7.66 17.71
CA TRP A 148 6.41 8.57 18.63
C TRP A 148 5.99 9.99 18.29
N ASP A 149 5.23 10.60 19.19
CA ASP A 149 4.90 12.02 19.11
C ASP A 149 6.05 12.84 19.69
N ASN A 150 6.76 13.56 18.83
CA ASN A 150 7.81 14.48 19.23
C ASN A 150 7.44 15.95 18.94
N THR A 151 6.16 16.25 18.65
CA THR A 151 5.68 17.59 18.24
C THR A 151 5.93 18.69 19.27
N ALA A 152 6.11 18.32 20.54
CA ALA A 152 6.46 19.26 21.62
C ALA A 152 7.84 19.92 21.46
N VAL A 153 8.75 19.29 20.72
CA VAL A 153 10.09 19.84 20.43
C VAL A 153 10.00 20.72 19.18
N THR A 154 10.77 21.81 19.11
CA THR A 154 10.92 22.59 17.87
C THR A 154 11.31 21.69 16.70
N PHE A 155 10.57 21.79 15.59
CA PHE A 155 10.69 20.92 14.40
C PHE A 155 10.39 19.43 14.66
N GLY A 156 9.65 19.14 15.72
CA GLY A 156 9.16 17.82 16.05
C GLY A 156 8.06 17.35 15.10
N GLU A 157 8.03 16.05 14.84
CA GLU A 157 7.04 15.38 13.99
C GLU A 157 6.55 14.12 14.70
N VAL A 158 5.40 13.59 14.26
CA VAL A 158 4.92 12.28 14.67
C VAL A 158 5.55 11.22 13.78
N LEU A 159 6.20 10.22 14.37
CA LEU A 159 7.00 9.23 13.64
C LEU A 159 6.51 7.82 13.83
N GLY A 160 6.46 7.07 12.72
CA GLY A 160 6.08 5.67 12.70
C GLY A 160 7.27 4.74 12.93
N PHE A 161 7.10 3.79 13.84
CA PHE A 161 8.04 2.73 14.15
C PHE A 161 7.33 1.37 14.10
N SER A 162 8.11 0.32 13.85
CA SER A 162 7.69 -1.07 14.04
C SER A 162 8.51 -1.67 15.16
N LEU A 163 7.83 -2.15 16.20
CA LEU A 163 8.40 -2.80 17.36
C LEU A 163 8.21 -4.30 17.21
N LEU A 164 9.32 -5.05 17.17
CA LEU A 164 9.34 -6.50 17.10
C LEU A 164 9.74 -7.05 18.46
N TYR A 165 8.88 -7.87 19.05
CA TYR A 165 9.15 -8.59 20.29
C TYR A 165 9.37 -10.07 19.99
N HIS A 166 10.56 -10.57 20.30
CA HIS A 166 10.91 -11.97 20.15
C HIS A 166 10.54 -12.73 21.42
N VAL A 167 9.53 -13.60 21.34
CA VAL A 167 9.01 -14.34 22.49
C VAL A 167 10.03 -15.35 23.03
N GLU A 168 10.93 -15.86 22.18
CA GLU A 168 11.99 -16.80 22.55
C GLU A 168 12.92 -16.27 23.67
N ASP A 169 13.42 -15.04 23.49
CA ASP A 169 14.48 -14.46 24.33
C ASP A 169 13.99 -13.25 25.16
N GLY A 170 12.76 -12.80 24.93
CA GLY A 170 12.23 -11.56 25.50
C GLY A 170 13.01 -10.32 25.04
N THR A 171 13.51 -10.33 23.80
CA THR A 171 14.25 -9.20 23.21
C THR A 171 13.35 -8.36 22.31
N VAL A 172 13.57 -7.05 22.34
CA VAL A 172 12.87 -6.05 21.53
C VAL A 172 13.81 -5.50 20.47
N GLU A 173 13.30 -5.34 19.26
CA GLU A 173 13.94 -4.61 18.16
C GLU A 173 12.98 -3.51 17.69
N VAL A 174 13.48 -2.30 17.44
CA VAL A 174 12.64 -1.18 16.99
C VAL A 174 13.19 -0.63 15.68
N ARG A 175 12.36 -0.67 14.64
CA ARG A 175 12.69 -0.21 13.28
C ARG A 175 11.87 1.01 12.92
N GLU A 176 12.50 2.01 12.29
CA GLU A 176 11.80 3.18 11.76
C GLU A 176 11.07 2.80 10.47
N VAL A 177 9.84 3.29 10.32
CA VAL A 177 9.04 3.10 9.09
C VAL A 177 9.11 4.39 8.29
N HIS A 178 9.93 4.40 7.24
CA HIS A 178 10.10 5.58 6.39
C HIS A 178 8.93 5.77 5.43
N ALA A 179 8.30 6.95 5.50
CA ALA A 179 7.40 7.41 4.45
C ALA A 179 8.19 7.80 3.18
N ARG A 180 7.59 7.57 2.02
CA ARG A 180 8.14 8.03 0.74
C ARG A 180 8.27 9.56 0.76
N ASN A 181 9.39 10.08 0.25
CA ASN A 181 9.67 11.52 0.21
C ASN A 181 9.68 12.21 1.59
N SER A 182 9.99 11.49 2.68
CA SER A 182 10.09 12.07 4.04
C SER A 182 11.31 12.98 4.23
N GLY A 183 12.30 12.94 3.33
CA GLY A 183 13.53 13.74 3.43
C GLY A 183 14.50 13.27 4.53
N ARG A 184 14.18 12.19 5.25
CA ARG A 184 15.05 11.58 6.26
C ARG A 184 15.99 10.57 5.63
N ASP A 185 17.20 10.48 6.18
CA ASP A 185 18.18 9.47 5.78
C ASP A 185 17.64 8.07 6.17
N PRO A 186 17.62 7.08 5.26
CA PRO A 186 17.11 5.74 5.55
C PRO A 186 18.00 4.99 6.55
N PHE A 187 17.78 5.23 7.84
CA PHE A 187 18.32 4.43 8.94
C PHE A 187 17.25 3.46 9.46
N PRO A 188 17.36 2.15 9.14
CA PRO A 188 16.26 1.21 9.40
C PRO A 188 16.05 0.87 10.88
N LEU A 189 17.03 1.13 11.75
CA LEU A 189 17.02 0.70 13.16
C LEU A 189 17.06 1.90 14.10
N LEU A 190 16.02 2.02 14.94
CA LEU A 190 16.04 2.91 16.10
C LEU A 190 16.76 2.24 17.28
N LEU A 191 16.50 0.94 17.49
CA LEU A 191 17.08 0.12 18.54
C LEU A 191 17.41 -1.27 18.00
N SER A 192 18.67 -1.69 18.17
CA SER A 192 19.09 -3.06 17.86
C SER A 192 18.50 -4.07 18.83
N ARG A 193 18.31 -5.31 18.36
CA ARG A 193 17.72 -6.41 19.14
C ARG A 193 18.41 -6.54 20.51
N GLY A 194 17.64 -6.39 21.57
CA GLY A 194 18.12 -6.50 22.94
C GLY A 194 16.98 -6.45 23.96
N ARG A 195 17.26 -6.83 25.21
CA ARG A 195 16.24 -6.75 26.27
C ARG A 195 16.02 -5.29 26.65
N LEU A 196 14.77 -4.83 26.58
CA LEU A 196 14.41 -3.44 26.84
C LEU A 196 14.03 -3.26 28.33
N PRO A 197 14.77 -2.43 29.10
CA PRO A 197 14.43 -2.16 30.50
C PRO A 197 13.22 -1.21 30.60
N LYS A 198 12.33 -1.46 31.57
CA LYS A 198 11.15 -0.60 31.85
C LYS A 198 11.58 0.75 32.43
N THR A 199 12.47 0.70 33.41
CA THR A 199 13.05 1.88 34.04
C THR A 199 14.41 2.17 33.43
N LEU A 200 14.61 3.42 33.02
CA LEU A 200 15.92 3.89 32.62
C LEU A 200 16.85 3.88 33.84
N PRO A 201 17.95 3.12 33.81
CA PRO A 201 18.94 3.24 34.86
C PRO A 201 19.55 4.65 34.82
N PRO A 202 19.91 5.23 35.98
CA PRO A 202 20.64 6.50 36.04
C PRO A 202 22.05 6.30 35.48
N VAL A 203 22.20 6.49 34.17
CA VAL A 203 23.49 6.34 33.49
C VAL A 203 24.22 7.68 33.52
N TYR A 204 25.21 7.81 34.41
CA TYR A 204 26.16 8.93 34.41
C TYR A 204 27.22 8.77 33.31
N GLY A 205 26.80 8.84 32.04
CA GLY A 205 27.68 9.03 30.89
C GLY A 205 28.58 7.85 30.48
N ARG A 206 28.51 6.68 31.14
CA ARG A 206 29.27 5.47 30.74
C ARG A 206 28.33 4.32 30.36
N PRO A 207 28.55 3.64 29.22
CA PRO A 207 27.77 2.46 28.87
C PRO A 207 27.95 1.39 29.94
N MET A 208 26.85 0.93 30.49
CA MET A 208 26.87 -0.03 31.59
C MET A 208 27.32 -1.42 31.13
N SER A 209 28.26 -2.02 31.87
CA SER A 209 28.69 -3.40 31.64
C SER A 209 27.54 -4.40 31.91
N PRO A 210 27.55 -5.59 31.27
CA PRO A 210 26.57 -6.64 31.55
C PRO A 210 26.50 -7.03 33.04
N ARG A 211 27.63 -6.95 33.75
CA ARG A 211 27.71 -7.22 35.20
C ARG A 211 27.00 -6.12 36.01
N SER A 212 27.19 -4.86 35.62
CA SER A 212 26.51 -3.71 36.23
C SER A 212 24.99 -3.75 36.02
N ARG A 213 24.53 -4.16 34.84
CA ARG A 213 23.09 -4.34 34.57
C ARG A 213 22.45 -5.43 35.42
N ARG A 214 23.17 -6.53 35.66
CA ARG A 214 22.69 -7.62 36.54
C ARG A 214 22.60 -7.17 38.00
N LEU A 215 23.57 -6.38 38.47
CA LEU A 215 23.59 -5.84 39.82
C LEU A 215 22.42 -4.87 40.09
N LEU A 216 21.95 -4.15 39.07
CA LEU A 216 20.83 -3.21 39.20
C LEU A 216 19.44 -3.87 39.17
N ALA A 217 19.35 -5.19 39.00
CA ALA A 217 18.08 -5.93 38.99
C ALA A 217 16.99 -5.28 38.12
N LEU A 218 17.35 -4.78 36.93
CA LEU A 218 16.44 -4.06 36.05
C LEU A 218 15.26 -4.94 35.61
N GLU A 219 14.05 -4.41 35.71
CA GLU A 219 12.87 -5.02 35.12
C GLU A 219 12.84 -4.78 33.61
N TYR A 220 12.50 -5.82 32.85
CA TYR A 220 12.41 -5.76 31.40
C TYR A 220 10.96 -5.85 30.97
N TYR A 221 10.63 -5.26 29.81
CA TYR A 221 9.31 -5.44 29.21
C TYR A 221 9.08 -6.90 28.85
N ASP A 222 7.90 -7.40 29.19
CA ASP A 222 7.42 -8.70 28.74
C ASP A 222 6.28 -8.50 27.73
N TRP A 223 5.94 -9.54 26.97
CA TRP A 223 4.83 -9.50 26.00
C TRP A 223 3.48 -9.16 26.66
N ARG A 224 3.35 -9.43 27.95
CA ARG A 224 2.15 -9.11 28.76
C ARG A 224 1.98 -7.62 29.02
N ASP A 225 3.07 -6.86 28.98
CA ASP A 225 3.06 -5.41 29.16
C ASP A 225 2.75 -4.66 27.85
N LEU A 226 2.77 -5.36 26.71
CA LEU A 226 2.60 -4.79 25.37
C LEU A 226 1.12 -4.87 24.94
N CYS A 227 0.35 -3.86 25.31
CA CYS A 227 -1.05 -3.70 24.89
C CYS A 227 -1.20 -2.52 23.92
N LEU A 228 -2.20 -2.56 23.02
CA LEU A 228 -2.53 -1.40 22.18
C LEU A 228 -3.07 -0.27 23.06
N GLY A 229 -2.64 0.97 22.76
CA GLY A 229 -2.89 2.16 23.56
C GLY A 229 -1.88 2.39 24.70
N ALA A 230 -1.04 1.41 25.03
CA ALA A 230 0.03 1.60 26.00
C ALA A 230 1.22 2.35 25.39
N SER A 231 1.92 3.12 26.22
CA SER A 231 3.17 3.77 25.84
C SER A 231 4.38 2.99 26.36
N VAL A 232 5.26 2.58 25.44
CA VAL A 232 6.51 1.86 25.75
C VAL A 232 7.65 2.86 25.76
N ASN A 233 8.37 2.96 26.88
CA ASN A 233 9.54 3.82 26.99
C ASN A 233 10.78 3.13 26.40
N VAL A 234 11.27 3.63 25.27
CA VAL A 234 12.48 3.18 24.60
C VAL A 234 13.58 4.22 24.83
N TYR A 235 14.36 4.01 25.90
CA TYR A 235 15.50 4.86 26.29
C TYR A 235 15.21 6.37 26.33
N GLY A 236 14.01 6.77 26.76
CA GLY A 236 13.59 8.16 26.92
C GLY A 236 12.64 8.63 25.81
N ARG A 237 12.38 7.79 24.80
CA ARG A 237 11.35 8.02 23.79
C ARG A 237 10.11 7.22 24.16
N SER A 238 8.99 7.89 24.37
CA SER A 238 7.71 7.24 24.68
C SER A 238 6.99 6.88 23.38
N LEU A 239 6.94 5.60 23.03
CA LEU A 239 6.30 5.10 21.82
C LEU A 239 4.89 4.58 22.14
N LEU A 240 3.86 5.17 21.54
CA LEU A 240 2.48 4.71 21.63
C LEU A 240 2.26 3.52 20.69
N LEU A 241 1.87 2.37 21.22
CA LEU A 241 1.47 1.22 20.40
C LEU A 241 0.06 1.46 19.87
N TYR A 242 -0.10 1.73 18.57
CA TYR A 242 -1.41 2.06 18.00
C TYR A 242 -2.03 0.90 17.21
N ASP A 243 -1.22 0.01 16.67
CA ASP A 243 -1.69 -1.16 15.92
C ASP A 243 -0.77 -2.37 16.11
N CYS A 244 -1.22 -3.56 15.75
CA CYS A 244 -0.41 -4.77 15.71
C CYS A 244 -0.81 -5.68 14.54
N ASP A 245 0.15 -6.51 14.13
CA ASP A 245 -0.04 -7.43 13.01
C ASP A 245 -1.10 -8.49 13.32
N GLU A 246 -1.74 -9.05 12.29
CA GLU A 246 -2.85 -9.99 12.47
C GLU A 246 -2.41 -11.25 13.22
N ALA A 247 -1.22 -11.77 12.89
CA ALA A 247 -0.61 -12.89 13.61
C ALA A 247 -0.39 -12.58 15.10
N THR A 248 -0.03 -11.33 15.42
CA THR A 248 0.18 -10.87 16.80
C THR A 248 -1.14 -10.80 17.55
N ARG A 249 -2.21 -10.32 16.91
CA ARG A 249 -3.57 -10.30 17.48
C ARG A 249 -4.04 -11.70 17.83
N LEU A 250 -3.86 -12.67 16.93
CA LEU A 250 -4.24 -14.06 17.16
C LEU A 250 -3.41 -14.69 18.29
N TRP A 251 -2.10 -14.44 18.30
CA TRP A 251 -1.21 -14.96 19.33
C TRP A 251 -1.58 -14.41 20.71
N LEU A 252 -1.84 -13.11 20.83
CA LEU A 252 -2.27 -12.47 22.08
C LEU A 252 -3.60 -13.03 22.59
N ARG A 253 -4.58 -13.27 21.69
CA ARG A 253 -5.87 -13.89 22.05
C ARG A 253 -5.70 -15.31 22.61
N GLN A 254 -4.73 -16.07 22.11
CA GLN A 254 -4.49 -17.44 22.55
C GLN A 254 -3.69 -17.53 23.85
N ASN A 255 -2.72 -16.63 24.05
CA ASN A 255 -1.73 -16.73 25.13
C ASN A 255 -2.01 -15.81 26.32
N VAL A 256 -2.78 -14.73 26.14
CA VAL A 256 -3.18 -13.83 27.24
C VAL A 256 -4.61 -14.15 27.67
N PRO A 257 -4.84 -14.64 28.90
CA PRO A 257 -6.19 -14.90 29.39
C PRO A 257 -6.97 -13.60 29.56
N GLY A 258 -8.13 -13.48 28.90
CA GLY A 258 -9.09 -12.40 29.13
C GLY A 258 -8.89 -11.10 28.31
N ILE A 259 -8.05 -11.09 27.28
CA ILE A 259 -7.96 -9.92 26.38
C ILE A 259 -9.29 -9.73 25.64
N SER A 260 -9.87 -8.54 25.80
CA SER A 260 -11.10 -8.14 25.10
C SER A 260 -10.77 -7.65 23.69
N GLU A 261 -11.63 -7.93 22.72
CA GLU A 261 -11.44 -7.49 21.33
C GLU A 261 -11.32 -5.97 21.19
N HIS A 262 -11.96 -5.21 22.08
CA HIS A 262 -11.85 -3.75 22.14
C HIS A 262 -10.43 -3.26 22.43
N GLN A 263 -9.63 -4.01 23.19
CA GLN A 263 -8.24 -3.67 23.49
C GLN A 263 -7.28 -3.97 22.32
N LEU A 264 -7.76 -4.70 21.30
CA LEU A 264 -7.01 -5.03 20.09
C LEU A 264 -7.44 -4.18 18.88
N ARG A 265 -8.29 -3.17 19.10
CA ARG A 265 -8.69 -2.26 18.02
C ARG A 265 -7.54 -1.30 17.68
N PRO A 266 -7.26 -1.08 16.38
CA PRO A 266 -6.28 -0.10 15.97
C PRO A 266 -6.74 1.30 16.40
N ILE A 267 -5.78 2.11 16.81
CA ILE A 267 -5.97 3.51 17.17
C ILE A 267 -5.55 4.36 15.96
N ASP A 268 -6.41 5.27 15.54
CA ASP A 268 -6.11 6.19 14.44
C ASP A 268 -5.10 7.23 14.93
N VAL A 269 -3.89 7.18 14.36
CA VAL A 269 -2.83 8.17 14.59
C VAL A 269 -2.63 8.97 13.31
N ASP A 270 -2.64 10.29 13.45
CA ASP A 270 -2.36 11.18 12.34
C ASP A 270 -0.85 11.32 12.14
N PHE A 271 -0.37 10.84 11.00
CA PHE A 271 1.03 10.95 10.59
C PHE A 271 1.22 12.05 9.53
N ASP A 272 0.16 12.72 9.07
CA ASP A 272 0.27 13.74 8.03
C ASP A 272 0.78 15.07 8.63
N PRO A 273 2.04 15.49 8.34
CA PRO A 273 2.56 16.76 8.86
C PRO A 273 1.88 17.97 8.21
N LEU A 274 1.15 17.76 7.10
CA LEU A 274 0.48 18.81 6.31
C LEU A 274 -0.94 19.13 6.81
N GLY A 275 -1.41 18.43 7.85
CA GLY A 275 -2.74 18.61 8.41
C GLY A 275 -3.88 18.22 7.46
N PRO A 276 -5.14 18.56 7.80
CA PRO A 276 -6.27 18.23 6.96
C PRO A 276 -6.12 18.87 5.58
N LYS A 277 -6.29 18.06 4.53
CA LYS A 277 -6.32 18.53 3.15
C LYS A 277 -7.32 19.68 3.04
N ARG A 278 -6.92 20.77 2.37
CA ARG A 278 -7.78 21.94 2.16
C ARG A 278 -9.14 21.50 1.61
N PRO A 279 -10.25 22.04 2.11
CA PRO A 279 -11.57 21.68 1.60
C PRO A 279 -11.64 22.03 0.10
N PRO A 280 -12.35 21.22 -0.71
CA PRO A 280 -12.56 21.56 -2.10
C PRO A 280 -13.33 22.89 -2.21
N MET A 281 -12.95 23.73 -3.16
CA MET A 281 -13.69 24.98 -3.41
C MET A 281 -15.10 24.66 -3.93
N ALA A 282 -16.09 25.38 -3.41
CA ALA A 282 -17.45 25.28 -3.91
C ALA A 282 -17.57 25.90 -5.31
N ILE A 283 -18.47 25.35 -6.14
CA ILE A 283 -18.80 25.91 -7.44
C ILE A 283 -19.59 27.21 -7.21
N PRO A 284 -19.19 28.35 -7.79
CA PRO A 284 -19.91 29.60 -7.66
C PRO A 284 -21.31 29.52 -8.30
N PRO A 285 -22.31 30.24 -7.77
CA PRO A 285 -23.64 30.29 -8.36
C PRO A 285 -23.62 30.95 -9.75
N HIS A 286 -24.60 30.63 -10.60
CA HIS A 286 -24.71 31.13 -11.98
C HIS A 286 -25.18 32.62 -12.06
N THR A 287 -24.60 33.53 -11.30
CA THR A 287 -25.08 34.94 -11.22
C THR A 287 -24.87 35.77 -12.49
N SER A 288 -24.18 35.24 -13.49
CA SER A 288 -23.82 35.98 -14.72
C SER A 288 -25.02 36.25 -15.63
N GLY A 289 -26.05 35.38 -15.62
CA GLY A 289 -27.25 35.52 -16.46
C GLY A 289 -27.00 35.37 -17.97
N PHE A 290 -25.76 35.10 -18.38
CA PHE A 290 -25.36 34.85 -19.76
C PHE A 290 -25.20 33.34 -20.01
N GLY A 291 -25.71 32.87 -21.15
CA GLY A 291 -25.61 31.46 -21.54
C GLY A 291 -26.50 30.53 -20.72
N SER A 292 -26.38 29.22 -20.96
CA SER A 292 -27.04 28.22 -20.12
C SER A 292 -26.19 27.93 -18.87
N GLU A 293 -26.82 27.44 -17.81
CA GLU A 293 -26.11 27.07 -16.58
C GLU A 293 -25.07 25.97 -16.85
N GLU A 294 -25.41 25.00 -17.70
CA GLU A 294 -24.53 23.88 -18.02
C GLU A 294 -23.29 24.33 -18.82
N ASP A 295 -23.46 25.32 -19.70
CA ASP A 295 -22.38 25.90 -20.49
C ASP A 295 -21.46 26.79 -19.62
N SER A 296 -22.08 27.63 -18.78
CA SER A 296 -21.35 28.49 -17.83
C SER A 296 -20.52 27.67 -16.83
N LEU A 297 -21.04 26.51 -16.41
CA LEU A 297 -20.34 25.60 -15.51
C LEU A 297 -19.06 25.04 -16.14
N GLN A 298 -18.99 24.89 -17.47
CA GLN A 298 -17.76 24.45 -18.14
C GLN A 298 -16.64 25.48 -18.05
N ASN A 299 -16.96 26.77 -17.99
CA ASN A 299 -15.98 27.84 -17.76
C ASN A 299 -15.41 27.79 -16.34
N VAL A 300 -16.18 27.30 -15.38
CA VAL A 300 -15.72 27.12 -13.99
C VAL A 300 -14.85 25.86 -13.88
N LEU A 301 -15.27 24.76 -14.52
CA LEU A 301 -14.58 23.48 -14.41
C LEU A 301 -13.27 23.42 -15.22
N HIS A 302 -13.20 24.17 -16.32
CA HIS A 302 -12.09 24.09 -17.26
C HIS A 302 -11.56 25.48 -17.63
N LEU A 303 -10.24 25.62 -17.62
CA LEU A 303 -9.58 26.85 -18.08
C LEU A 303 -9.86 27.12 -19.57
N VAL A 304 -9.89 26.07 -20.38
CA VAL A 304 -10.32 26.12 -21.78
C VAL A 304 -11.71 25.51 -21.84
N PRO A 305 -12.77 26.29 -22.12
CA PRO A 305 -14.14 25.81 -22.10
C PRO A 305 -14.33 24.65 -23.06
N ARG A 306 -15.00 23.61 -22.57
CA ARG A 306 -15.38 22.44 -23.38
C ARG A 306 -16.89 22.44 -23.55
N PRO A 307 -17.41 22.00 -24.71
CA PRO A 307 -18.84 21.86 -24.87
C PRO A 307 -19.39 20.85 -23.85
N PRO A 308 -20.53 21.13 -23.21
CA PRO A 308 -21.11 20.22 -22.24
C PRO A 308 -21.43 18.87 -22.91
N PRO A 309 -21.12 17.74 -22.25
CA PRO A 309 -21.38 16.42 -22.81
C PRO A 309 -22.89 16.18 -22.90
N LYS A 310 -23.37 15.77 -24.08
CA LYS A 310 -24.77 15.40 -24.27
C LYS A 310 -24.98 13.94 -23.82
N PRO A 311 -25.87 13.66 -22.85
CA PRO A 311 -26.10 12.29 -22.41
C PRO A 311 -26.77 11.48 -23.53
N TYR A 312 -25.98 10.64 -24.20
CA TYR A 312 -26.44 9.85 -25.34
C TYR A 312 -27.48 8.79 -24.96
N ALA A 313 -27.42 8.29 -23.72
CA ALA A 313 -28.41 7.34 -23.20
C ALA A 313 -29.83 7.95 -23.19
N ASP A 314 -29.96 9.18 -22.69
CA ASP A 314 -31.24 9.91 -22.65
C ASP A 314 -31.72 10.22 -24.07
N TYR A 315 -30.80 10.54 -24.98
CA TYR A 315 -31.12 10.65 -26.40
C TYR A 315 -31.73 9.36 -26.94
N LEU A 316 -31.12 8.20 -26.73
CA LEU A 316 -31.64 6.93 -27.24
C LEU A 316 -32.99 6.55 -26.65
N LEU A 317 -33.22 6.88 -25.39
CA LEU A 317 -34.45 6.50 -24.71
C LEU A 317 -35.60 7.45 -25.02
N ASN A 318 -35.32 8.76 -25.08
CA ASN A 318 -36.34 9.80 -25.10
C ASN A 318 -36.46 10.53 -26.45
N TRP A 319 -35.65 10.17 -27.45
CA TRP A 319 -35.80 10.74 -28.79
C TRP A 319 -37.24 10.57 -29.28
N ASN A 320 -37.81 11.64 -29.84
CA ASN A 320 -39.18 11.73 -30.35
C ASN A 320 -40.31 11.41 -29.34
N LYS A 321 -40.01 11.20 -28.05
CA LYS A 321 -41.06 11.06 -27.04
C LYS A 321 -41.53 12.44 -26.59
N VAL A 322 -42.82 12.69 -26.78
CA VAL A 322 -43.48 13.95 -26.43
C VAL A 322 -44.76 13.62 -25.68
N LEU A 323 -44.88 14.10 -24.44
CA LEU A 323 -46.12 14.01 -23.69
C LEU A 323 -47.03 15.15 -24.12
N ARG A 324 -48.28 14.85 -24.44
CA ARG A 324 -49.24 15.83 -24.94
C ARG A 324 -50.47 15.86 -24.04
N PHE A 325 -50.82 17.06 -23.58
CA PHE A 325 -51.95 17.29 -22.70
C PHE A 325 -52.86 18.37 -23.29
N GLU A 326 -54.17 18.19 -23.21
CA GLU A 326 -55.14 19.25 -23.45
C GLU A 326 -55.31 20.04 -22.15
N ALA A 327 -55.10 21.36 -22.22
CA ALA A 327 -55.11 22.25 -21.07
C ALA A 327 -56.05 23.44 -21.32
N ALA A 328 -56.62 23.96 -20.24
CA ALA A 328 -57.36 25.22 -20.22
C ALA A 328 -56.65 26.19 -19.28
N MET A 329 -56.79 27.50 -19.52
CA MET A 329 -56.21 28.50 -18.62
C MET A 329 -56.92 28.50 -17.27
N ALA A 330 -56.14 28.37 -16.20
CA ALA A 330 -56.62 28.49 -14.82
C ALA A 330 -56.22 29.85 -14.23
N PRO A 331 -57.03 30.43 -13.34
CA PRO A 331 -56.66 31.66 -12.64
C PRO A 331 -55.46 31.43 -11.71
N LEU A 332 -54.52 32.36 -11.69
CA LEU A 332 -53.24 32.28 -10.96
C LEU A 332 -53.40 32.60 -9.45
N GLY A 333 -54.52 32.21 -8.83
CA GLY A 333 -54.84 32.42 -7.41
C GLY A 333 -55.90 33.50 -7.13
N PRO A 334 -56.25 33.71 -5.84
CA PRO A 334 -57.29 34.66 -5.44
C PRO A 334 -56.84 36.10 -5.72
N GLY A 335 -57.52 36.79 -6.65
CA GLY A 335 -57.31 38.22 -6.94
C GLY A 335 -56.50 38.55 -8.19
N ARG A 336 -55.95 37.56 -8.91
CA ARG A 336 -55.37 37.75 -10.26
C ARG A 336 -56.11 36.89 -11.29
N SER A 337 -57.30 37.32 -11.70
CA SER A 337 -58.00 36.74 -12.85
C SER A 337 -57.37 37.24 -14.14
N LEU A 338 -56.20 36.69 -14.50
CA LEU A 338 -55.57 36.90 -15.81
C LEU A 338 -56.39 36.29 -16.96
N VAL A 339 -57.41 35.50 -16.63
CA VAL A 339 -58.29 34.85 -17.59
C VAL A 339 -59.52 35.75 -17.76
N GLY A 340 -59.58 36.45 -18.89
CA GLY A 340 -60.81 37.13 -19.30
C GLY A 340 -61.91 36.11 -19.63
N PRO A 341 -63.19 36.52 -19.74
CA PRO A 341 -64.28 35.63 -20.12
C PRO A 341 -64.02 34.88 -21.43
N HIS A 342 -63.28 35.50 -22.35
CA HIS A 342 -62.90 34.91 -23.64
C HIS A 342 -61.73 33.93 -23.54
N ASP A 343 -60.80 34.12 -22.59
CA ASP A 343 -59.65 33.22 -22.41
C ASP A 343 -60.04 31.90 -21.72
N ALA A 344 -61.11 31.93 -20.93
CA ALA A 344 -61.65 30.72 -20.28
C ALA A 344 -62.14 29.67 -21.28
N GLU A 345 -62.53 30.09 -22.49
CA GLU A 345 -62.97 29.19 -23.57
C GLU A 345 -61.83 28.66 -24.44
N ARG A 346 -60.60 29.17 -24.26
CA ARG A 346 -59.44 28.78 -25.06
C ARG A 346 -58.92 27.42 -24.60
N ARG A 347 -58.59 26.59 -25.58
CA ARG A 347 -58.04 25.26 -25.38
C ARG A 347 -56.61 25.23 -25.88
N PHE A 348 -55.73 24.69 -25.09
CA PHE A 348 -54.31 24.61 -25.40
C PHE A 348 -53.89 23.15 -25.44
N ILE A 349 -52.90 22.88 -26.28
CA ILE A 349 -52.19 21.62 -26.29
C ILE A 349 -50.80 21.92 -25.75
N VAL A 350 -50.51 21.40 -24.56
CA VAL A 350 -49.18 21.47 -23.94
C VAL A 350 -48.40 20.23 -24.36
N ASN A 351 -47.26 20.46 -25.02
CA ASN A 351 -46.34 19.40 -25.37
C ASN A 351 -45.09 19.50 -24.49
N PHE A 352 -44.79 18.44 -23.75
CA PHE A 352 -43.56 18.29 -22.97
C PHE A 352 -42.61 17.33 -23.69
N HIS A 353 -41.42 17.82 -24.02
CA HIS A 353 -40.39 17.06 -24.72
C HIS A 353 -39.46 16.39 -23.69
N LEU A 354 -39.49 15.06 -23.64
CA LEU A 354 -38.74 14.25 -22.64
C LEU A 354 -37.22 14.28 -22.83
N LEU A 355 -36.74 14.71 -23.99
CA LEU A 355 -35.31 14.72 -24.31
C LEU A 355 -34.55 15.87 -23.61
N ASP A 356 -35.12 17.06 -23.62
CA ASP A 356 -34.48 18.30 -23.18
C ASP A 356 -35.26 19.05 -22.10
N CYS A 357 -36.33 18.41 -21.60
CA CYS A 357 -37.27 18.95 -20.62
C CYS A 357 -37.82 20.34 -21.03
N THR A 358 -38.10 20.50 -22.32
CA THR A 358 -38.69 21.74 -22.87
C THR A 358 -40.20 21.62 -23.02
N LEU A 359 -40.88 22.76 -22.89
CA LEU A 359 -42.32 22.89 -23.08
C LEU A 359 -42.61 23.70 -24.33
N SER A 360 -43.65 23.30 -25.06
CA SER A 360 -44.29 24.12 -26.09
C SER A 360 -45.80 24.10 -25.90
N VAL A 361 -46.45 25.24 -26.14
CA VAL A 361 -47.90 25.38 -25.98
C VAL A 361 -48.48 25.84 -27.31
N TRP A 362 -49.45 25.09 -27.82
CA TRP A 362 -50.09 25.36 -29.10
C TRP A 362 -51.60 25.43 -28.95
N GLU A 363 -52.21 26.46 -29.54
CA GLU A 363 -53.66 26.65 -29.56
C GLU A 363 -54.25 26.13 -30.88
N PRO A 364 -55.17 25.14 -30.83
CA PRO A 364 -55.85 24.65 -32.00
C PRO A 364 -56.74 25.67 -32.68
N LYS A 365 -56.83 25.58 -34.02
CA LYS A 365 -57.66 26.49 -34.80
C LYS A 365 -59.16 26.19 -34.61
N ARG A 366 -59.93 27.16 -34.13
CA ARG A 366 -61.40 27.10 -33.95
C ARG A 366 -62.08 28.13 -34.85
N LYS A 367 -62.93 27.65 -35.76
CA LYS A 367 -63.73 28.51 -36.66
C LYS A 367 -64.63 29.44 -35.84
N ASN A 368 -64.81 30.66 -36.34
CA ASN A 368 -65.70 31.69 -35.77
C ASN A 368 -65.36 32.10 -34.32
N SER A 369 -64.12 31.88 -33.87
CA SER A 369 -63.65 32.28 -32.54
C SER A 369 -63.25 33.75 -32.44
N GLY A 370 -62.87 34.38 -33.57
CA GLY A 370 -62.41 35.76 -33.60
C GLY A 370 -61.03 36.01 -32.97
N MET A 371 -60.31 34.96 -32.56
CA MET A 371 -59.00 35.05 -31.89
C MET A 371 -57.88 34.56 -32.81
N GLU A 372 -56.70 35.17 -32.67
CA GLU A 372 -55.47 34.68 -33.32
C GLU A 372 -55.01 33.39 -32.64
N GLN A 373 -54.87 32.32 -33.43
CA GLN A 373 -54.57 30.96 -32.97
C GLN A 373 -53.26 30.47 -33.55
N GLY A 374 -52.54 29.64 -32.80
CA GLY A 374 -51.27 29.08 -33.22
C GLY A 374 -50.34 28.82 -32.04
N THR A 375 -49.05 29.06 -32.24
CA THR A 375 -48.05 28.87 -31.18
C THR A 375 -48.24 29.89 -30.08
N PHE A 376 -48.61 29.43 -28.89
CA PHE A 376 -48.77 30.28 -27.70
C PHE A 376 -47.46 30.40 -26.93
N LEU A 377 -46.70 29.31 -26.84
CA LEU A 377 -45.35 29.27 -26.30
C LEU A 377 -44.46 28.43 -27.23
N GLU A 378 -43.42 29.06 -27.77
CA GLU A 378 -42.39 28.36 -28.51
C GLU A 378 -41.59 27.42 -27.59
N ARG A 379 -41.03 26.36 -28.18
CA ARG A 379 -40.31 25.32 -27.44
C ARG A 379 -39.15 25.92 -26.66
N THR A 380 -39.31 26.01 -25.34
CA THR A 380 -38.37 26.67 -24.43
C THR A 380 -38.34 25.95 -23.08
N ARG A 381 -37.27 26.17 -22.32
CA ARG A 381 -37.19 25.71 -20.92
C ARG A 381 -37.94 26.69 -20.04
N VAL A 382 -38.93 26.21 -19.31
CA VAL A 382 -39.73 27.03 -18.40
C VAL A 382 -39.35 26.67 -16.96
N PRO A 383 -39.00 27.64 -16.11
CA PRO A 383 -38.76 27.38 -14.69
C PRO A 383 -40.09 27.13 -13.97
N HIS A 384 -40.09 26.13 -13.10
CA HIS A 384 -41.20 25.81 -12.22
C HIS A 384 -41.32 26.91 -11.14
N PRO A 385 -42.51 27.48 -10.91
CA PRO A 385 -42.68 28.68 -10.08
C PRO A 385 -42.33 28.48 -8.60
N ALA A 386 -42.44 27.25 -8.08
CA ALA A 386 -42.14 26.96 -6.67
C ALA A 386 -40.67 26.66 -6.38
N THR A 387 -39.94 26.09 -7.34
CA THR A 387 -38.58 25.57 -7.15
C THR A 387 -37.53 26.40 -7.89
N GLY A 388 -37.93 27.16 -8.91
CA GLY A 388 -37.03 27.88 -9.81
C GLY A 388 -36.26 26.99 -10.78
N LEU A 389 -36.38 25.66 -10.65
CA LEU A 389 -35.78 24.66 -11.52
C LEU A 389 -36.68 24.38 -12.73
N PRO A 390 -36.15 23.91 -13.86
CA PRO A 390 -36.99 23.54 -15.00
C PRO A 390 -37.98 22.41 -14.65
N TYR A 391 -39.16 22.42 -15.29
CA TYR A 391 -40.16 21.35 -15.13
C TYR A 391 -39.57 19.97 -15.42
N ALA A 392 -39.84 19.01 -14.52
CA ALA A 392 -39.46 17.61 -14.68
C ALA A 392 -40.63 16.75 -15.17
N GLU A 393 -40.33 15.53 -15.62
CA GLU A 393 -41.34 14.53 -16.00
C GLU A 393 -42.32 14.24 -14.86
N THR A 394 -41.83 14.24 -13.61
CA THR A 394 -42.65 14.02 -12.40
C THR A 394 -43.70 15.09 -12.16
N ASP A 395 -43.50 16.29 -12.71
CA ASP A 395 -44.39 17.43 -12.50
C ASP A 395 -45.59 17.42 -13.47
N MET A 396 -45.58 16.51 -14.45
CA MET A 396 -46.62 16.38 -15.49
C MET A 396 -47.69 15.35 -15.12
N GLN A 397 -48.31 15.51 -13.94
CA GLN A 397 -49.34 14.61 -13.39
C GLN A 397 -50.76 15.18 -13.42
#